data_AF-A0A1U7XGY3-F1
#
_entry.id   AF-A0A1U7XGY3-F1
#
_cell.length_a   1.000
_cell.length_b   1.000
_cell.length_c   1.000
_cell.angle_alpha   90.00
_cell.angle_beta   90.00
_cell.angle_gamma   90.00
#
_symmetry.space_group_name_H-M   'P 1'
#
loop_
_entity.id
_entity.type
_entity.pdbx_description
1 polymer ?
#
loop_
_entity_poly.entity_id
_entity_poly.type
_entity_poly.pdbx_seq_one_letter_code
_entity_poly.pdbx_strand_id
1 'polypeptide(L)'
;MAVRPFHFFVSFRHHHNHRLLSPFPATSSLFPSLLRQFSSKTPSLSLTRQKHKSPSSLPPPSPSSPYLHRPSATLSETLAQKIGKSIRRPGAPSKARVYTDINVIRPKEYWDYESLTVQWGEQDDYEVVRKVGRGKYSEVFEGIHTTNNDKCIIKILKPVKKKKIKREIKILQNLCGGPNIVKLLDIVRDQQSKTPSLIFEYVNNTDFKVLYPNLSDFDIRYYIYELLKALDYCHSQGIMHRDVKPHNVMIDHEQRKLRLIDWGLAEFYHPGKEYNVRVASRYFKGPELLVDLQDYDYSLDLWSLGCMFAGMIFRKEPFFYGHDNYDQLVKIAKAPPVQVRVCQPTILD
;
A
#
# COMPACT_ATOMS: atom_id res chain seq x y z
N MET A 1 -23.29 3.26 -24.74
CA MET A 1 -22.76 4.64 -24.78
C MET A 1 -21.25 4.56 -24.88
N ALA A 2 -20.68 4.99 -26.00
CA ALA A 2 -19.25 4.93 -26.25
C ALA A 2 -18.55 6.11 -25.55
N VAL A 3 -17.60 5.82 -24.67
CA VAL A 3 -16.69 6.83 -24.09
C VAL A 3 -15.64 7.13 -25.17
N ARG A 4 -15.63 8.37 -25.67
CA ARG A 4 -14.61 8.83 -26.64
C ARG A 4 -13.24 8.92 -25.96
N PRO A 5 -12.14 8.60 -26.66
CA PRO A 5 -10.79 8.74 -26.12
C PRO A 5 -10.40 10.22 -25.99
N PHE A 6 -9.76 10.57 -24.87
CA PHE A 6 -9.18 11.89 -24.64
C PHE A 6 -7.90 12.05 -25.47
N HIS A 7 -7.89 13.05 -26.36
CA HIS A 7 -6.68 13.52 -27.03
C HIS A 7 -6.00 14.60 -26.16
N PHE A 8 -4.76 14.37 -25.76
CA PHE A 8 -3.89 15.41 -25.21
C PHE A 8 -3.07 16.01 -26.35
N PHE A 9 -3.18 17.32 -26.58
CA PHE A 9 -2.18 18.10 -27.31
C PHE A 9 -1.31 18.84 -26.30
N VAL A 10 -0.01 18.58 -26.31
CA VAL A 10 0.99 19.40 -25.60
C VAL A 10 1.84 20.09 -26.66
N SER A 11 1.80 21.42 -26.69
CA SER A 11 2.69 22.23 -27.50
C SER A 11 3.89 22.62 -26.64
N PHE A 12 5.08 22.11 -26.97
CA PHE A 12 6.34 22.52 -26.35
C PHE A 12 6.92 23.71 -27.12
N ARG A 13 7.05 24.86 -26.46
CA ARG A 13 8.02 25.89 -26.88
C ARG A 13 9.21 25.85 -25.92
N HIS A 14 10.37 25.53 -26.45
CA HIS A 14 11.66 25.61 -25.77
C HIS A 14 12.14 27.06 -25.71
N HIS A 15 12.49 27.54 -24.52
CA HIS A 15 13.47 28.62 -24.39
C HIS A 15 14.47 28.28 -23.29
N HIS A 16 15.74 28.21 -23.70
CA HIS A 16 16.92 28.19 -22.86
C HIS A 16 17.13 29.57 -22.24
N ASN A 17 17.56 29.62 -20.99
CA ASN A 17 18.63 30.55 -20.60
C ASN A 17 19.35 30.08 -19.33
N HIS A 18 20.67 30.00 -19.45
CA HIS A 18 21.63 29.81 -18.37
C HIS A 18 21.79 31.12 -17.60
N ARG A 19 21.99 31.04 -16.27
CA ARG A 19 22.98 31.85 -15.56
C ARG A 19 23.28 31.28 -14.16
N LEU A 20 24.57 31.06 -13.95
CA LEU A 20 25.25 30.79 -12.68
C LEU A 20 25.26 32.05 -11.81
N LEU A 21 25.29 31.89 -10.48
CA LEU A 21 26.23 32.56 -9.56
C LEU A 21 25.95 32.15 -8.09
N SER A 22 27.04 31.96 -7.36
CA SER A 22 27.21 31.85 -5.89
C SER A 22 28.49 32.66 -5.54
N PRO A 23 28.98 32.83 -4.28
CA PRO A 23 28.42 32.51 -2.95
C PRO A 23 28.66 33.55 -1.79
N PHE A 24 28.01 33.31 -0.63
CA PHE A 24 28.37 33.61 0.81
C PHE A 24 28.57 35.08 1.31
N PRO A 25 28.54 35.40 2.65
CA PRO A 25 28.84 34.57 3.85
C PRO A 25 27.92 34.70 5.09
N ALA A 26 28.36 34.00 6.16
CA ALA A 26 27.71 33.65 7.43
C ALA A 26 27.77 34.70 8.56
N THR A 27 26.95 34.52 9.60
CA THR A 27 27.26 34.87 11.01
C THR A 27 26.52 33.97 12.03
N SER A 28 27.23 33.73 13.13
CA SER A 28 26.99 32.87 14.30
C SER A 28 26.27 33.55 15.49
N SER A 29 25.60 32.78 16.36
CA SER A 29 25.73 32.90 17.85
C SER A 29 25.00 31.80 18.63
N LEU A 30 25.51 31.52 19.84
CA LEU A 30 25.35 30.36 20.72
C LEU A 30 24.25 30.49 21.81
N PHE A 31 23.71 29.34 22.25
CA PHE A 31 23.30 28.81 23.60
C PHE A 31 22.95 29.75 24.80
N PRO A 32 22.14 29.33 25.83
CA PRO A 32 22.22 28.01 26.49
C PRO A 32 20.96 27.33 27.07
N SER A 33 21.21 26.06 27.42
CA SER A 33 20.51 25.05 28.22
C SER A 33 19.93 25.48 29.58
N LEU A 34 18.84 24.82 29.99
CA LEU A 34 18.51 24.62 31.42
C LEU A 34 17.88 23.24 31.66
N LEU A 35 18.65 22.41 32.37
CA LEU A 35 18.23 21.21 33.09
C LEU A 35 17.39 21.59 34.31
N ARG A 36 16.35 20.81 34.60
CA ARG A 36 15.86 20.62 35.98
C ARG A 36 15.43 19.17 36.19
N GLN A 37 16.22 18.49 37.02
CA GLN A 37 15.84 17.28 37.76
C GLN A 37 14.72 17.63 38.75
N PHE A 38 13.75 16.71 38.91
CA PHE A 38 13.14 16.47 40.22
C PHE A 38 12.85 14.97 40.40
N SER A 39 13.23 14.51 41.58
CA SER A 39 13.21 13.14 42.09
C SER A 39 11.84 12.75 42.66
N SER A 40 11.57 11.45 42.58
CA SER A 40 10.80 10.60 43.52
C SER A 40 9.35 10.96 43.87
N LYS A 41 8.43 10.04 43.58
CA LYS A 41 7.81 9.15 44.58
C LYS A 41 6.78 8.21 43.93
N THR A 42 6.94 6.92 44.20
CA THR A 42 5.93 5.86 44.06
C THR A 42 4.74 6.09 45.00
N PRO A 43 3.56 5.56 44.63
CA PRO A 43 2.97 4.57 45.52
C PRO A 43 2.42 3.34 44.80
N SER A 44 2.62 2.20 45.46
CA SER A 44 1.99 0.91 45.20
C SER A 44 0.49 0.97 45.45
N LEU A 45 -0.32 0.49 44.50
CA LEU A 45 -1.71 0.12 44.75
C LEU A 45 -1.91 -1.35 44.36
N SER A 46 -2.03 -2.18 45.39
CA SER A 46 -2.59 -3.53 45.34
C SER A 46 -4.08 -3.44 45.04
N LEU A 47 -4.53 -4.05 43.93
CA LEU A 47 -5.95 -4.31 43.71
C LEU A 47 -6.22 -5.82 43.64
N THR A 48 -7.10 -6.18 44.56
CA THR A 48 -7.60 -7.50 44.92
C THR A 48 -8.41 -8.12 43.80
N ARG A 49 -8.15 -9.40 43.57
CA ARG A 49 -8.81 -10.29 42.61
C ARG A 49 -10.24 -10.61 43.09
N GLN A 50 -11.26 -9.93 42.56
CA GLN A 50 -12.66 -10.35 42.75
C GLN A 50 -13.07 -11.35 41.65
N LYS A 51 -13.32 -12.59 42.10
CA LYS A 51 -13.97 -13.66 41.33
C LYS A 51 -15.46 -13.30 41.16
N HIS A 52 -15.91 -13.09 39.93
CA HIS A 52 -17.34 -13.10 39.63
C HIS A 52 -17.82 -14.53 39.34
N LYS A 53 -18.82 -14.94 40.12
CA LYS A 53 -19.59 -16.19 40.00
C LYS A 53 -20.53 -16.13 38.80
N SER A 54 -20.61 -17.25 38.09
CA SER A 54 -21.69 -17.64 37.17
C SER A 54 -22.99 -17.99 37.92
N PRO A 55 -24.14 -17.89 37.24
CA PRO A 55 -25.20 -18.90 37.42
C PRO A 55 -25.70 -19.53 36.10
N SER A 56 -25.61 -20.86 36.06
CA SER A 56 -26.59 -21.87 35.61
C SER A 56 -27.86 -21.36 34.90
N SER A 57 -28.10 -21.66 33.62
CA SER A 57 -28.64 -22.91 33.00
C SER A 57 -30.17 -22.91 32.83
N LEU A 58 -30.64 -22.85 31.58
CA LEU A 58 -32.01 -23.19 31.17
C LEU A 58 -31.95 -24.35 30.15
N PRO A 59 -32.92 -25.30 30.18
CA PRO A 59 -32.85 -26.57 29.46
C PRO A 59 -33.30 -26.47 27.99
N PRO A 60 -32.99 -27.47 27.14
CA PRO A 60 -33.30 -27.46 25.72
C PRO A 60 -34.72 -28.01 25.45
N PRO A 61 -35.38 -27.64 24.33
CA PRO A 61 -36.55 -28.37 23.87
C PRO A 61 -36.18 -29.40 22.78
N SER A 62 -36.95 -30.50 22.73
CA SER A 62 -36.88 -31.57 21.72
C SER A 62 -38.32 -32.08 21.43
N PRO A 63 -38.57 -32.99 20.46
CA PRO A 63 -38.99 -32.68 19.09
C PRO A 63 -40.35 -33.32 18.69
N SER A 64 -40.99 -32.85 17.60
CA SER A 64 -42.04 -33.51 16.74
C SER A 64 -42.94 -32.42 16.09
N SER A 65 -43.52 -32.48 14.88
CA SER A 65 -43.51 -33.33 13.66
C SER A 65 -44.20 -32.49 12.52
N PRO A 66 -44.68 -32.97 11.36
CA PRO A 66 -44.03 -32.65 10.08
C PRO A 66 -44.95 -32.04 8.98
N TYR A 67 -44.29 -31.63 7.88
CA TYR A 67 -44.78 -31.35 6.51
C TYR A 67 -46.01 -30.46 6.24
N LEU A 68 -45.74 -29.31 5.58
CA LEU A 68 -46.53 -28.86 4.42
C LEU A 68 -45.57 -28.20 3.41
N HIS A 69 -45.44 -28.84 2.25
CA HIS A 69 -44.68 -28.35 1.09
C HIS A 69 -45.29 -27.05 0.56
N ARG A 70 -44.47 -25.99 0.46
CA ARG A 70 -44.77 -24.81 -0.36
C ARG A 70 -43.67 -24.66 -1.42
N PRO A 71 -43.98 -24.32 -2.68
CA PRO A 71 -43.00 -24.35 -3.75
C PRO A 71 -41.87 -23.35 -3.49
N SER A 72 -40.65 -23.80 -3.76
CA SER A 72 -39.42 -23.00 -3.80
C SER A 72 -39.64 -21.70 -4.58
N ALA A 73 -39.83 -20.59 -3.86
CA ALA A 73 -39.63 -19.27 -4.42
C ALA A 73 -38.14 -19.14 -4.76
N THR A 74 -37.84 -19.09 -6.07
CA THR A 74 -36.55 -18.69 -6.62
C THR A 74 -36.03 -17.48 -5.85
N LEU A 75 -34.90 -17.66 -5.16
CA LEU A 75 -34.17 -16.59 -4.50
C LEU A 75 -34.06 -15.41 -5.46
N SER A 76 -34.61 -14.27 -5.07
CA SER A 76 -34.49 -13.05 -5.83
C SER A 76 -33.00 -12.76 -6.02
N GLU A 77 -32.52 -12.84 -7.26
CA GLU A 77 -31.20 -12.38 -7.62
C GLU A 77 -31.05 -10.93 -7.15
N THR A 78 -30.16 -10.73 -6.18
CA THR A 78 -29.86 -9.40 -5.67
C THR A 78 -29.31 -8.54 -6.81
N LEU A 79 -29.61 -7.25 -6.84
CA LEU A 79 -29.02 -6.27 -7.78
C LEU A 79 -27.49 -6.32 -7.84
N ALA A 80 -26.82 -6.90 -6.83
CA ALA A 80 -25.39 -7.18 -6.80
C ALA A 80 -24.91 -8.12 -7.93
N GLN A 81 -25.78 -8.95 -8.51
CA GLN A 81 -25.47 -9.78 -9.68
C GLN A 81 -25.67 -9.03 -11.01
N LYS A 82 -26.37 -7.88 -11.01
CA LYS A 82 -26.72 -7.12 -12.22
C LYS A 82 -25.68 -6.12 -12.70
N ILE A 83 -24.79 -5.63 -11.83
CA ILE A 83 -23.54 -5.00 -12.31
C ILE A 83 -22.60 -6.15 -12.65
N GLY A 84 -22.84 -6.72 -13.83
CA GLY A 84 -22.20 -7.93 -14.31
C GLY A 84 -20.70 -7.77 -14.46
N LYS A 85 -20.02 -8.91 -14.47
CA LYS A 85 -18.65 -9.04 -14.97
C LYS A 85 -18.54 -8.25 -16.27
N SER A 86 -17.61 -7.32 -16.34
CA SER A 86 -17.33 -6.62 -17.60
C SER A 86 -16.67 -7.62 -18.54
N ILE A 87 -17.38 -8.00 -19.60
CA ILE A 87 -16.83 -8.88 -20.64
C ILE A 87 -16.29 -7.98 -21.74
N ARG A 88 -14.99 -8.09 -22.02
CA ARG A 88 -14.40 -7.41 -23.19
C ARG A 88 -15.04 -7.92 -24.46
N ARG A 89 -15.13 -7.05 -25.47
CA ARG A 89 -15.50 -7.49 -26.81
C ARG A 89 -14.50 -8.57 -27.28
N PRO A 90 -14.96 -9.64 -27.94
CA PRO A 90 -14.06 -10.62 -28.54
C PRO A 90 -12.99 -9.93 -29.41
N GLY A 91 -11.73 -10.33 -29.25
CA GLY A 91 -10.60 -9.74 -29.98
C GLY A 91 -10.05 -8.42 -29.43
N ALA A 92 -10.50 -7.95 -28.27
CA ALA A 92 -10.00 -6.72 -27.63
C ALA A 92 -9.27 -6.97 -26.27
N PRO A 93 -8.29 -7.88 -26.18
CA PRO A 93 -7.53 -8.06 -24.94
C PRO A 93 -6.77 -6.77 -24.58
N SER A 94 -6.71 -6.42 -23.30
CA SER A 94 -5.87 -5.31 -22.86
C SER A 94 -4.42 -5.73 -22.72
N LYS A 95 -3.56 -4.80 -23.08
CA LYS A 95 -2.14 -4.87 -22.83
C LYS A 95 -1.71 -3.55 -22.24
N ALA A 96 -0.73 -3.61 -21.35
CA ALA A 96 -0.06 -2.43 -20.85
C ALA A 96 0.46 -1.62 -22.04
N ARG A 97 0.29 -0.30 -21.98
CA ARG A 97 0.79 0.61 -23.02
C ARG A 97 2.31 0.80 -22.98
N VAL A 98 2.91 0.56 -21.82
CA VAL A 98 4.34 0.67 -21.55
C VAL A 98 4.79 -0.56 -20.80
N TYR A 99 6.08 -0.90 -20.91
CA TYR A 99 6.70 -2.02 -20.20
C TYR A 99 6.04 -3.39 -20.45
N THR A 100 5.29 -3.52 -21.54
CA THR A 100 4.41 -4.66 -21.86
C THR A 100 5.15 -6.00 -21.80
N ASP A 101 6.31 -6.07 -22.43
CA ASP A 101 7.01 -7.33 -22.67
C ASP A 101 8.22 -7.53 -21.74
N ILE A 102 8.38 -6.71 -20.68
CA ILE A 102 9.56 -6.78 -19.79
C ILE A 102 9.75 -8.19 -19.23
N ASN A 103 8.71 -8.84 -18.70
CA ASN A 103 8.86 -10.20 -18.18
C ASN A 103 8.87 -11.29 -19.27
N VAL A 104 8.51 -10.96 -20.51
CA VAL A 104 8.64 -11.88 -21.65
C VAL A 104 10.10 -12.01 -22.06
N ILE A 105 10.84 -10.90 -22.06
CA ILE A 105 12.26 -10.85 -22.46
C ILE A 105 13.22 -11.21 -21.32
N ARG A 106 12.79 -11.12 -20.06
CA ARG A 106 13.60 -11.49 -18.90
C ARG A 106 13.75 -13.02 -18.78
N PRO A 107 14.88 -13.52 -18.24
CA PRO A 107 15.05 -14.94 -17.97
C PRO A 107 13.96 -15.44 -17.01
N LYS A 108 13.58 -16.71 -17.14
CA LYS A 108 12.45 -17.28 -16.39
C LYS A 108 12.62 -17.13 -14.88
N GLU A 109 13.85 -17.26 -14.38
CA GLU A 109 14.22 -17.14 -12.97
C GLU A 109 13.97 -15.73 -12.41
N TYR A 110 13.76 -14.72 -13.26
CA TYR A 110 13.41 -13.36 -12.84
C TYR A 110 11.99 -13.28 -12.26
N TRP A 111 11.01 -13.90 -12.90
CA TRP A 111 9.59 -13.78 -12.57
C TRP A 111 8.97 -15.09 -12.05
N ASP A 112 9.61 -16.25 -12.28
CA ASP A 112 9.16 -17.54 -11.75
C ASP A 112 9.52 -17.69 -10.26
N TYR A 113 8.80 -16.95 -9.42
CA TYR A 113 9.00 -16.97 -7.97
C TYR A 113 8.65 -18.32 -7.33
N GLU A 114 7.97 -19.24 -8.01
CA GLU A 114 7.64 -20.55 -7.44
C GLU A 114 8.88 -21.43 -7.29
N SER A 115 9.84 -21.28 -8.21
CA SER A 115 11.13 -21.98 -8.20
C SER A 115 12.16 -21.37 -7.23
N LEU A 116 11.90 -20.18 -6.66
CA LEU A 116 12.81 -19.51 -5.73
C LEU A 116 13.18 -20.40 -4.53
N THR A 117 14.48 -20.60 -4.31
CA THR A 117 15.05 -21.15 -3.07
C THR A 117 15.45 -20.01 -2.16
N VAL A 118 14.83 -19.94 -0.98
CA VAL A 118 15.09 -18.88 0.01
C VAL A 118 16.28 -19.29 0.87
N GLN A 119 17.30 -18.43 0.89
CA GLN A 119 18.38 -18.48 1.88
C GLN A 119 17.87 -17.82 3.16
N TRP A 120 17.96 -18.53 4.28
CA TRP A 120 17.46 -18.06 5.57
C TRP A 120 18.63 -17.53 6.40
N GLY A 121 18.51 -16.30 6.90
CA GLY A 121 19.41 -15.76 7.93
C GLY A 121 19.07 -16.23 9.33
N GLU A 122 19.86 -15.80 10.31
CA GLU A 122 19.71 -16.13 11.72
C GLU A 122 18.71 -15.19 12.40
N GLN A 123 17.63 -15.73 12.98
CA GLN A 123 16.62 -14.89 13.62
C GLN A 123 17.14 -14.21 14.89
N ASP A 124 18.05 -14.86 15.60
CA ASP A 124 18.58 -14.39 16.88
C ASP A 124 19.48 -13.16 16.74
N ASP A 125 19.85 -12.79 15.50
CA ASP A 125 20.51 -11.53 15.17
C ASP A 125 19.58 -10.31 15.31
N TYR A 126 18.27 -10.51 15.55
CA TYR A 126 17.27 -9.45 15.62
C TYR A 126 16.43 -9.51 16.87
N GLU A 127 16.43 -8.41 17.64
CA GLU A 127 15.60 -8.27 18.84
C GLU A 127 14.37 -7.38 18.56
N VAL A 128 13.20 -7.82 19.02
CA VAL A 128 11.95 -7.04 18.92
C VAL A 128 11.91 -5.99 20.03
N VAL A 129 11.79 -4.72 19.64
CA VAL A 129 11.64 -3.60 20.60
C VAL A 129 10.17 -3.35 20.91
N ARG A 130 9.36 -3.13 19.88
CA ARG A 130 7.93 -2.80 20.05
C ARG A 130 7.13 -3.10 18.80
N LYS A 131 5.84 -3.36 18.99
CA LYS A 131 4.90 -3.48 17.87
C LYS A 131 4.61 -2.11 17.26
N VAL A 132 4.68 -2.02 15.94
CA VAL A 132 4.41 -0.78 15.19
C VAL A 132 3.22 -0.90 14.24
N GLY A 133 2.83 -2.13 13.87
CA GLY A 133 1.72 -2.32 12.94
C GLY A 133 1.14 -3.72 12.95
N ARG A 134 -0.06 -3.85 12.37
CA ARG A 134 -0.73 -5.13 12.14
C ARG A 134 -1.42 -5.10 10.78
N GLY A 135 -1.04 -6.02 9.92
CA GLY A 135 -1.67 -6.24 8.63
C GLY A 135 -2.60 -7.46 8.64
N LYS A 136 -3.30 -7.67 7.53
CA LYS A 136 -4.08 -8.90 7.30
C LYS A 136 -3.18 -10.14 7.31
N TYR A 137 -1.98 -10.03 6.74
CA TYR A 137 -1.06 -11.15 6.50
C TYR A 137 0.23 -11.08 7.33
N SER A 138 0.40 -10.06 8.18
CA SER A 138 1.61 -9.88 8.97
C SER A 138 1.36 -9.15 10.28
N GLU A 139 2.35 -9.23 11.15
CA GLU A 139 2.54 -8.33 12.29
C GLU A 139 3.89 -7.64 12.11
N VAL A 140 3.97 -6.35 12.46
CA VAL A 140 5.13 -5.51 12.16
C VAL A 140 5.65 -4.90 13.44
N PHE A 141 6.96 -5.01 13.65
CA PHE A 141 7.67 -4.58 14.84
C PHE A 141 8.86 -3.69 14.46
N GLU A 142 9.15 -2.70 15.30
CA GLU A 142 10.48 -2.10 15.35
C GLU A 142 11.40 -3.08 16.09
N GLY A 143 12.59 -3.29 15.54
CA GLY A 143 13.61 -4.13 16.13
C GLY A 143 15.00 -3.51 16.02
N ILE A 144 15.98 -4.19 16.58
CA ILE A 144 17.40 -3.83 16.53
C ILE A 144 18.17 -5.05 16.05
N HIS A 145 19.11 -4.84 15.13
CA HIS A 145 20.08 -5.86 14.75
C HIS A 145 21.19 -5.90 15.80
N THR A 146 21.36 -7.03 16.47
CA THR A 146 22.10 -7.14 17.74
C THR A 146 23.60 -6.96 17.57
N THR A 147 24.15 -7.24 16.38
CA THR A 147 25.60 -7.17 16.15
C THR A 147 26.10 -5.75 15.89
N ASN A 148 25.28 -4.88 15.28
CA ASN A 148 25.68 -3.51 14.92
C ASN A 148 24.79 -2.41 15.56
N ASN A 149 23.77 -2.80 16.33
CA ASN A 149 22.78 -1.92 16.96
C ASN A 149 21.96 -1.06 15.99
N ASP A 150 21.90 -1.41 14.70
CA ASP A 150 21.06 -0.70 13.73
C ASP A 150 19.57 -0.99 13.94
N LYS A 151 18.75 0.05 13.83
CA LYS A 151 17.29 -0.11 13.83
C LYS A 151 16.83 -0.81 12.56
N CYS A 152 15.86 -1.71 12.71
CA CYS A 152 15.21 -2.41 11.61
C CYS A 152 13.70 -2.53 11.81
N ILE A 153 13.01 -2.98 10.76
CA ILE A 153 11.61 -3.39 10.83
C ILE A 153 11.51 -4.89 10.63
N ILE A 154 10.89 -5.57 11.59
CA ILE A 154 10.65 -7.02 11.56
C ILE A 154 9.19 -7.24 11.17
N LYS A 155 8.96 -7.75 9.95
CA LYS A 155 7.62 -8.14 9.46
C LYS A 155 7.46 -9.65 9.61
N ILE A 156 6.80 -10.07 10.69
CA ILE A 156 6.48 -11.47 10.93
C ILE A 156 5.27 -11.86 10.05
N LEU A 157 5.44 -12.86 9.19
CA LEU A 157 4.39 -13.29 8.27
C LEU A 157 3.44 -14.27 8.96
N LYS A 158 2.14 -13.98 8.93
CA LYS A 158 1.10 -14.90 9.40
C LYS A 158 1.05 -16.13 8.48
N PRO A 159 0.44 -17.26 8.93
CA PRO A 159 0.27 -18.43 8.09
C PRO A 159 -0.42 -18.11 6.76
N VAL A 160 0.35 -18.15 5.67
CA VAL A 160 -0.10 -17.94 4.29
C VAL A 160 0.54 -18.97 3.37
N LYS A 161 0.00 -19.12 2.15
CA LYS A 161 0.56 -20.04 1.14
C LYS A 161 2.02 -19.67 0.85
N LYS A 162 2.93 -20.66 0.86
CA LYS A 162 4.37 -20.48 0.54
C LYS A 162 4.60 -19.70 -0.77
N LYS A 163 3.76 -19.94 -1.79
CA LYS A 163 3.76 -19.22 -3.06
C LYS A 163 3.69 -17.69 -2.88
N LYS A 164 2.89 -17.18 -1.93
CA LYS A 164 2.79 -15.73 -1.65
C LYS A 164 4.07 -15.18 -1.02
N ILE A 165 4.67 -15.94 -0.10
CA ILE A 165 5.91 -15.56 0.59
C ILE A 165 7.05 -15.46 -0.42
N LYS A 166 7.23 -16.50 -1.25
CA LYS A 166 8.24 -16.49 -2.32
C LYS A 166 8.04 -15.34 -3.31
N ARG A 167 6.79 -15.02 -3.67
CA ARG A 167 6.48 -13.88 -4.54
C ARG A 167 6.92 -12.56 -3.94
N GLU A 168 6.56 -12.29 -2.68
CA GLU A 168 6.94 -11.04 -2.00
C GLU A 168 8.46 -10.92 -1.90
N ILE A 169 9.15 -11.99 -1.49
CA ILE A 169 10.62 -12.03 -1.44
C ILE A 169 11.23 -11.77 -2.82
N LYS A 170 10.76 -12.47 -3.86
CA LYS A 170 11.33 -12.34 -5.21
C LYS A 170 11.18 -10.92 -5.75
N ILE A 171 10.00 -10.32 -5.54
CA ILE A 171 9.73 -8.94 -5.94
C ILE A 171 10.64 -7.97 -5.20
N LEU A 172 10.77 -8.12 -3.87
CA LEU A 172 11.65 -7.26 -3.06
C LEU A 172 13.13 -7.39 -3.46
N GLN A 173 13.59 -8.61 -3.77
CA GLN A 173 14.94 -8.84 -4.27
C GLN A 173 15.17 -8.15 -5.62
N ASN A 174 14.21 -8.30 -6.56
CA ASN A 174 14.33 -7.69 -7.89
C ASN A 174 14.27 -6.15 -7.86
N LEU A 175 13.56 -5.56 -6.88
CA LEU A 175 13.40 -4.11 -6.75
C LEU A 175 14.42 -3.46 -5.80
N CYS A 176 15.28 -4.26 -5.15
CA CYS A 176 16.26 -3.75 -4.20
C CYS A 176 17.22 -2.76 -4.87
N GLY A 177 17.46 -1.62 -4.22
CA GLY A 177 18.26 -0.52 -4.77
C GLY A 177 17.48 0.45 -5.65
N GLY A 178 16.20 0.16 -5.94
CA GLY A 178 15.31 1.07 -6.66
C GLY A 178 15.01 2.37 -5.90
N PRO A 179 14.73 3.47 -6.62
CA PRO A 179 14.36 4.74 -6.01
C PRO A 179 13.09 4.57 -5.17
N ASN A 180 13.19 4.97 -3.89
CA ASN A 180 12.07 5.00 -2.95
C ASN A 180 11.37 3.64 -2.73
N ILE A 181 12.03 2.52 -3.05
CA ILE A 181 11.60 1.18 -2.68
C ILE A 181 12.18 0.84 -1.31
N VAL A 182 11.37 0.26 -0.41
CA VAL A 182 11.88 -0.23 0.87
C VAL A 182 12.94 -1.33 0.67
N LYS A 183 14.07 -1.20 1.35
CA LYS A 183 15.13 -2.19 1.30
C LYS A 183 14.80 -3.40 2.18
N LEU A 184 14.73 -4.59 1.57
CA LEU A 184 14.79 -5.88 2.26
C LEU A 184 16.24 -6.12 2.66
N LEU A 185 16.51 -6.21 3.96
CA LEU A 185 17.84 -6.43 4.53
C LEU A 185 18.13 -7.92 4.67
N ASP A 186 17.16 -8.69 5.16
CA ASP A 186 17.34 -10.11 5.46
C ASP A 186 16.00 -10.86 5.48
N ILE A 187 16.07 -12.18 5.44
CA ILE A 187 14.94 -13.11 5.46
C ILE A 187 15.25 -14.17 6.51
N VAL A 188 14.60 -14.09 7.67
CA VAL A 188 14.84 -15.02 8.78
C VAL A 188 13.65 -15.91 9.02
N ARG A 189 13.85 -16.98 9.78
CA ARG A 189 12.79 -17.91 10.14
C ARG A 189 13.00 -18.46 11.53
N ASP A 190 11.94 -18.44 12.30
CA ASP A 190 11.93 -18.98 13.65
C ASP A 190 12.22 -20.49 13.63
N GLN A 191 13.19 -20.93 14.41
CA GLN A 191 13.68 -22.30 14.30
C GLN A 191 12.67 -23.32 14.84
N GLN A 192 11.81 -22.94 15.78
CA GLN A 192 10.80 -23.85 16.36
C GLN A 192 9.51 -23.87 15.53
N SER A 193 8.88 -22.71 15.35
CA SER A 193 7.60 -22.56 14.64
C SER A 193 7.72 -22.56 13.12
N LYS A 194 8.93 -22.37 12.58
CA LYS A 194 9.20 -22.18 11.15
C LYS A 194 8.49 -20.96 10.55
N THR A 195 8.09 -20.00 11.39
CA THR A 195 7.44 -18.76 10.97
C THR A 195 8.46 -17.84 10.29
N PRO A 196 8.23 -17.43 9.03
CA PRO A 196 9.16 -16.55 8.32
C PRO A 196 8.93 -15.08 8.67
N SER A 197 10.03 -14.34 8.74
CA SER A 197 10.05 -12.89 8.96
C SER A 197 10.90 -12.20 7.90
N LEU A 198 10.44 -11.06 7.43
CA LEU A 198 11.19 -10.20 6.50
C LEU A 198 11.74 -9.00 7.28
N ILE A 199 13.04 -8.76 7.15
CA ILE A 199 13.75 -7.67 7.82
C ILE A 199 13.94 -6.52 6.85
N PHE A 200 13.54 -5.31 7.23
CA PHE A 200 13.62 -4.13 6.37
C PHE A 200 14.41 -2.99 7.02
N GLU A 201 14.86 -2.05 6.18
CA GLU A 201 15.35 -0.76 6.67
C GLU A 201 14.30 -0.07 7.55
N TYR A 202 14.76 0.56 8.63
CA TYR A 202 13.90 1.43 9.43
C TYR A 202 13.65 2.75 8.71
N VAL A 203 12.40 3.23 8.77
CA VAL A 203 12.00 4.55 8.27
C VAL A 203 11.31 5.28 9.41
N ASN A 204 11.76 6.50 9.73
CA ASN A 204 11.18 7.34 10.76
C ASN A 204 9.86 7.98 10.26
N ASN A 205 8.81 7.15 10.18
CA ASN A 205 7.56 7.53 9.57
C ASN A 205 6.71 8.45 10.46
N THR A 206 6.21 9.54 9.88
CA THR A 206 5.07 10.29 10.45
C THR A 206 3.75 9.73 9.91
N ASP A 207 2.79 9.39 10.79
CA ASP A 207 1.49 8.86 10.36
C ASP A 207 0.79 9.84 9.40
N PHE A 208 0.27 9.32 8.27
CA PHE A 208 -0.29 10.15 7.21
C PHE A 208 -1.49 10.98 7.68
N LYS A 209 -2.26 10.54 8.69
CA LYS A 209 -3.38 11.31 9.23
C LYS A 209 -2.92 12.57 9.95
N VAL A 210 -1.70 12.55 10.47
CA VAL A 210 -1.05 13.71 11.08
C VAL A 210 -0.30 14.51 10.02
N LEU A 211 0.43 13.83 9.12
CA LEU A 211 1.28 14.49 8.14
C LEU A 211 0.48 15.19 7.04
N TYR A 212 -0.43 14.48 6.37
CA TYR A 212 -1.08 14.96 5.15
C TYR A 212 -1.82 16.29 5.35
N PRO A 213 -2.62 16.50 6.41
CA PRO A 213 -3.28 17.79 6.68
C PRO A 213 -2.33 18.98 6.76
N ASN A 214 -1.07 18.76 7.16
CA ASN A 214 -0.06 19.78 7.37
C ASN A 214 0.88 20.00 6.17
N LEU A 215 0.76 19.19 5.12
CA LEU A 215 1.58 19.38 3.92
C LEU A 215 1.18 20.65 3.16
N SER A 216 2.21 21.40 2.73
CA SER A 216 2.05 22.50 1.77
C SER A 216 1.73 21.96 0.37
N ASP A 217 1.25 22.81 -0.54
CA ASP A 217 1.06 22.45 -1.96
C ASP A 217 2.37 21.90 -2.57
N PHE A 218 3.50 22.54 -2.27
CA PHE A 218 4.80 22.08 -2.73
C PHE A 218 5.16 20.69 -2.18
N ASP A 219 4.90 20.43 -0.89
CA ASP A 219 5.18 19.11 -0.31
C ASP A 219 4.29 18.01 -0.89
N ILE A 220 3.03 18.30 -1.17
CA ILE A 220 2.13 17.35 -1.84
C ILE A 220 2.71 16.99 -3.22
N ARG A 221 3.10 17.99 -4.02
CA ARG A 221 3.72 17.76 -5.34
C ARG A 221 5.01 16.96 -5.22
N TYR A 222 5.84 17.31 -4.24
CA TYR A 222 7.11 16.63 -3.97
C TYR A 222 6.91 15.15 -3.63
N TYR A 223 6.07 14.82 -2.65
CA TYR A 223 5.86 13.43 -2.25
C TYR A 223 5.11 12.60 -3.30
N ILE A 224 4.19 13.22 -4.06
CA ILE A 224 3.60 12.57 -5.23
C ILE A 224 4.66 12.24 -6.28
N TYR A 225 5.59 13.16 -6.54
CA TYR A 225 6.69 12.93 -7.48
C TYR A 225 7.64 11.83 -7.00
N GLU A 226 8.00 11.83 -5.71
CA GLU A 226 8.82 10.77 -5.11
C GLU A 226 8.14 9.39 -5.18
N LEU A 227 6.82 9.33 -4.99
CA LEU A 227 6.04 8.10 -5.16
C LEU A 227 5.95 7.66 -6.64
N LEU A 228 5.82 8.61 -7.58
CA LEU A 228 5.86 8.32 -9.01
C LEU A 228 7.19 7.70 -9.44
N LYS A 229 8.33 8.13 -8.87
CA LYS A 229 9.63 7.48 -9.12
C LYS A 229 9.63 6.00 -8.73
N ALA A 230 9.06 5.67 -7.56
CA ALA A 230 8.96 4.28 -7.11
C ALA A 230 8.05 3.45 -8.04
N LEU A 231 6.93 4.01 -8.47
CA LEU A 231 5.98 3.35 -9.36
C LEU A 231 6.56 3.13 -10.76
N ASP A 232 7.11 4.17 -11.38
CA ASP A 232 7.76 4.03 -12.69
C ASP A 232 8.90 3.02 -12.65
N TYR A 233 9.72 3.04 -11.59
CA TYR A 233 10.75 2.03 -11.41
C TYR A 233 10.17 0.61 -11.34
N CYS A 234 9.22 0.34 -10.45
CA CYS A 234 8.70 -1.03 -10.32
C CYS A 234 7.93 -1.49 -11.57
N HIS A 235 7.24 -0.57 -12.25
CA HIS A 235 6.58 -0.84 -13.53
C HIS A 235 7.61 -1.17 -14.62
N SER A 236 8.72 -0.42 -14.71
CA SER A 236 9.84 -0.70 -15.61
C SER A 236 10.53 -2.04 -15.34
N GLN A 237 10.43 -2.54 -14.10
CA GLN A 237 10.89 -3.87 -13.68
C GLN A 237 9.82 -4.96 -13.89
N GLY A 238 8.71 -4.64 -14.55
CA GLY A 238 7.65 -5.59 -14.88
C GLY A 238 6.75 -5.95 -13.70
N ILE A 239 6.68 -5.12 -12.66
CA ILE A 239 5.97 -5.42 -11.41
C ILE A 239 4.88 -4.38 -11.14
N MET A 240 3.68 -4.84 -10.78
CA MET A 240 2.59 -3.99 -10.28
C MET A 240 2.53 -4.08 -8.77
N HIS A 241 2.34 -2.96 -8.06
CA HIS A 241 2.26 -2.95 -6.59
C HIS A 241 0.91 -3.48 -6.07
N ARG A 242 -0.20 -3.04 -6.69
CA ARG A 242 -1.60 -3.47 -6.44
C ARG A 242 -2.19 -3.20 -5.05
N ASP A 243 -1.51 -2.41 -4.22
CA ASP A 243 -2.05 -1.90 -2.95
C ASP A 243 -1.44 -0.54 -2.57
N VAL A 244 -1.31 0.36 -3.56
CA VAL A 244 -0.87 1.74 -3.31
C VAL A 244 -1.94 2.46 -2.49
N LYS A 245 -1.56 2.98 -1.33
CA LYS A 245 -2.42 3.72 -0.40
C LYS A 245 -1.55 4.44 0.65
N PRO A 246 -2.08 5.43 1.40
CA PRO A 246 -1.31 6.20 2.36
C PRO A 246 -0.59 5.36 3.42
N HIS A 247 -1.22 4.27 3.87
CA HIS A 247 -0.64 3.35 4.87
C HIS A 247 0.60 2.61 4.37
N ASN A 248 0.81 2.51 3.06
CA ASN A 248 1.94 1.82 2.44
C ASN A 248 3.00 2.81 1.92
N VAL A 249 2.88 4.10 2.26
CA VAL A 249 3.84 5.14 1.88
C VAL A 249 4.42 5.73 3.16
N MET A 250 5.65 5.31 3.48
CA MET A 250 6.37 5.78 4.65
C MET A 250 7.08 7.08 4.33
N ILE A 251 6.90 8.10 5.15
CA ILE A 251 7.51 9.43 4.95
C ILE A 251 8.23 9.86 6.22
N ASP A 252 9.54 10.04 6.10
CA ASP A 252 10.35 10.84 7.01
C ASP A 252 10.34 12.28 6.48
N HIS A 253 9.51 13.12 7.11
CA HIS A 253 9.28 14.48 6.62
C HIS A 253 10.48 15.41 6.89
N GLU A 254 11.21 15.16 7.97
CA GLU A 254 12.40 15.92 8.36
C GLU A 254 13.51 15.75 7.32
N GLN A 255 13.74 14.50 6.88
CA GLN A 255 14.74 14.18 5.86
C GLN A 255 14.19 14.25 4.42
N ARG A 256 12.90 14.55 4.25
CA ARG A 256 12.18 14.49 2.97
C ARG A 256 12.32 13.14 2.24
N LYS A 257 12.38 12.04 2.98
CA LYS A 257 12.59 10.69 2.43
C LYS A 257 11.27 9.92 2.35
N LEU A 258 11.00 9.32 1.19
CA LEU A 258 9.83 8.47 0.96
C LEU A 258 10.24 7.00 0.71
N ARG A 259 9.45 6.06 1.22
CA ARG A 259 9.54 4.63 0.89
C ARG A 259 8.17 4.03 0.61
N LEU A 260 8.02 3.37 -0.53
CA LEU A 260 6.89 2.49 -0.83
C LEU A 260 7.15 1.11 -0.20
N ILE A 261 6.21 0.67 0.64
CA ILE A 261 6.31 -0.56 1.44
C ILE A 261 5.18 -1.55 1.11
N ASP A 262 5.25 -2.73 1.73
CA ASP A 262 4.23 -3.80 1.67
C ASP A 262 3.93 -4.36 0.27
N TRP A 263 4.91 -5.07 -0.27
CA TRP A 263 4.86 -5.72 -1.58
C TRP A 263 4.13 -7.08 -1.58
N GLY A 264 3.42 -7.44 -0.50
CA GLY A 264 2.77 -8.76 -0.37
C GLY A 264 1.62 -9.01 -1.35
N LEU A 265 1.01 -7.95 -1.89
CA LEU A 265 -0.01 -8.01 -2.94
C LEU A 265 0.54 -7.76 -4.34
N ALA A 266 1.82 -7.37 -4.48
CA ALA A 266 2.44 -7.12 -5.77
C ALA A 266 2.49 -8.37 -6.66
N GLU A 267 2.67 -8.17 -7.96
CA GLU A 267 2.71 -9.26 -8.95
C GLU A 267 3.49 -8.87 -10.21
N PHE A 268 4.08 -9.88 -10.85
CA PHE A 268 4.69 -9.75 -12.17
C PHE A 268 3.62 -9.61 -13.27
N TYR A 269 3.75 -8.57 -14.09
CA TYR A 269 2.92 -8.34 -15.26
C TYR A 269 3.30 -9.27 -16.42
N HIS A 270 2.34 -9.89 -17.08
CA HIS A 270 2.49 -10.68 -18.29
C HIS A 270 1.32 -10.34 -19.23
N PRO A 271 1.57 -10.01 -20.50
CA PRO A 271 0.51 -9.70 -21.45
C PRO A 271 -0.51 -10.84 -21.57
N GLY A 272 -1.80 -10.50 -21.50
CA GLY A 272 -2.89 -11.46 -21.63
C GLY A 272 -3.13 -12.36 -20.41
N LYS A 273 -2.35 -12.20 -19.33
CA LYS A 273 -2.61 -12.92 -18.06
C LYS A 273 -3.79 -12.30 -17.33
N GLU A 274 -4.70 -13.16 -16.87
CA GLU A 274 -5.77 -12.77 -15.96
C GLU A 274 -5.26 -12.74 -14.51
N TYR A 275 -5.57 -11.66 -13.81
CA TYR A 275 -5.19 -11.41 -12.43
C TYR A 275 -6.39 -11.36 -11.49
N ASN A 276 -6.18 -11.86 -10.26
CA ASN A 276 -7.21 -11.78 -9.23
C ASN A 276 -7.58 -10.33 -8.90
N VAL A 277 -8.86 -9.99 -8.96
CA VAL A 277 -9.38 -8.64 -8.68
C VAL A 277 -9.56 -8.33 -7.18
N ARG A 278 -9.45 -9.34 -6.31
CA ARG A 278 -9.56 -9.21 -4.84
C ARG A 278 -8.26 -8.72 -4.20
N VAL A 279 -7.67 -7.69 -4.80
CA VAL A 279 -6.47 -6.96 -4.35
C VAL A 279 -6.81 -5.49 -4.04
N ALA A 280 -5.87 -4.71 -3.52
CA ALA A 280 -6.07 -3.33 -3.05
C ALA A 280 -7.10 -3.17 -1.91
N SER A 281 -6.94 -2.07 -1.18
CA SER A 281 -7.89 -1.61 -0.17
C SER A 281 -9.05 -0.87 -0.83
N ARG A 282 -10.29 -1.05 -0.34
CA ARG A 282 -11.55 -0.65 -1.02
C ARG A 282 -11.51 0.74 -1.68
N TYR A 283 -11.11 1.77 -0.92
CA TYR A 283 -11.15 3.16 -1.38
C TYR A 283 -10.17 3.49 -2.51
N PHE A 284 -9.21 2.60 -2.77
CA PHE A 284 -8.16 2.75 -3.77
C PHE A 284 -8.30 1.75 -4.92
N LYS A 285 -9.37 0.94 -4.94
CA LYS A 285 -9.63 -0.01 -6.02
C LYS A 285 -9.96 0.74 -7.32
N GLY A 286 -9.24 0.41 -8.39
CA GLY A 286 -9.58 0.80 -9.75
C GLY A 286 -10.94 0.25 -10.19
N PRO A 287 -11.67 0.94 -11.08
CA PRO A 287 -12.92 0.44 -11.63
C PRO A 287 -12.80 -0.97 -12.21
N GLU A 288 -11.67 -1.32 -12.83
CA GLU A 288 -11.35 -2.65 -13.35
C GLU A 288 -11.50 -3.76 -12.29
N LEU A 289 -11.12 -3.49 -11.03
CA LEU A 289 -11.28 -4.45 -9.93
C LEU A 289 -12.74 -4.56 -9.47
N LEU A 290 -13.50 -3.47 -9.60
CA LEU A 290 -14.89 -3.37 -9.15
C LEU A 290 -15.86 -3.98 -10.17
N VAL A 291 -15.47 -4.05 -11.44
CA VAL A 291 -16.26 -4.65 -12.54
C VAL A 291 -15.71 -6.00 -13.01
N ASP A 292 -14.78 -6.61 -12.25
CA ASP A 292 -14.18 -7.93 -12.52
C ASP A 292 -13.44 -8.06 -13.86
N LEU A 293 -12.74 -6.99 -14.28
CA LEU A 293 -11.90 -6.98 -15.48
C LEU A 293 -10.48 -7.46 -15.12
N GLN A 294 -10.14 -8.71 -15.45
CA GLN A 294 -8.98 -9.40 -14.88
C GLN A 294 -7.67 -9.19 -15.66
N ASP A 295 -7.73 -8.71 -16.91
CA ASP A 295 -6.57 -8.45 -17.76
C ASP A 295 -5.97 -7.04 -17.53
N TYR A 296 -6.01 -6.57 -16.29
CA TYR A 296 -5.48 -5.26 -15.90
C TYR A 296 -3.95 -5.24 -15.83
N ASP A 297 -3.40 -4.02 -15.79
CA ASP A 297 -1.97 -3.77 -15.82
C ASP A 297 -1.52 -2.71 -14.81
N TYR A 298 -0.32 -2.17 -14.99
CA TYR A 298 0.31 -1.14 -14.16
C TYR A 298 -0.57 0.09 -13.91
N SER A 299 -1.50 0.41 -14.82
CA SER A 299 -2.41 1.55 -14.68
C SER A 299 -3.28 1.48 -13.41
N LEU A 300 -3.47 0.29 -12.84
CA LEU A 300 -4.17 0.12 -11.57
C LEU A 300 -3.51 0.93 -10.44
N ASP A 301 -2.19 0.93 -10.38
CA ASP A 301 -1.45 1.68 -9.35
C ASP A 301 -1.62 3.19 -9.52
N LEU A 302 -1.76 3.67 -10.77
CA LEU A 302 -2.00 5.08 -11.08
C LEU A 302 -3.40 5.53 -10.67
N TRP A 303 -4.41 4.66 -10.77
CA TRP A 303 -5.74 4.95 -10.20
C TRP A 303 -5.66 5.13 -8.68
N SER A 304 -4.99 4.21 -7.99
CA SER A 304 -4.79 4.27 -6.55
C SER A 304 -4.02 5.52 -6.13
N LEU A 305 -2.96 5.90 -6.86
CA LEU A 305 -2.24 7.16 -6.70
C LEU A 305 -3.18 8.36 -6.87
N GLY A 306 -4.04 8.37 -7.89
CA GLY A 306 -5.02 9.43 -8.13
C GLY A 306 -5.99 9.60 -6.96
N CYS A 307 -6.44 8.49 -6.35
CA CYS A 307 -7.28 8.53 -5.15
C CYS A 307 -6.54 9.13 -3.95
N MET A 308 -5.26 8.81 -3.76
CA MET A 308 -4.42 9.44 -2.72
C MET A 308 -4.26 10.94 -2.96
N PHE A 309 -3.90 11.31 -4.19
CA PHE A 309 -3.68 12.70 -4.58
C PHE A 309 -4.94 13.54 -4.39
N ALA A 310 -6.09 13.05 -4.87
CA ALA A 310 -7.38 13.70 -4.65
C ALA A 310 -7.70 13.86 -3.15
N GLY A 311 -7.41 12.83 -2.33
CA GLY A 311 -7.59 12.92 -0.89
C GLY A 311 -6.76 14.02 -0.23
N MET A 312 -5.51 14.19 -0.67
CA MET A 312 -4.61 15.24 -0.17
C MET A 312 -5.06 16.65 -0.59
N ILE A 313 -5.32 16.88 -1.88
CA ILE A 313 -5.62 18.25 -2.38
C ILE A 313 -7.02 18.73 -1.98
N PHE A 314 -8.00 17.83 -1.91
CA PHE A 314 -9.36 18.18 -1.48
C PHE A 314 -9.57 18.05 0.03
N ARG A 315 -8.51 17.70 0.78
CA ARG A 315 -8.58 17.46 2.23
C ARG A 315 -9.73 16.52 2.62
N LYS A 316 -9.96 15.49 1.81
CA LYS A 316 -11.08 14.55 1.93
C LYS A 316 -10.58 13.12 1.87
N GLU A 317 -10.42 12.50 3.04
CA GLU A 317 -9.86 11.16 3.14
C GLU A 317 -10.86 10.15 3.75
N PRO A 318 -11.22 9.08 3.03
CA PRO A 318 -10.91 8.79 1.62
C PRO A 318 -11.74 9.66 0.66
N PHE A 319 -11.22 9.90 -0.56
CA PHE A 319 -11.91 10.72 -1.56
C PHE A 319 -13.21 10.06 -2.05
N PHE A 320 -13.12 8.78 -2.42
CA PHE A 320 -14.26 7.92 -2.74
C PHE A 320 -14.56 7.00 -1.56
N TYR A 321 -15.64 7.29 -0.84
CA TYR A 321 -16.02 6.58 0.39
C TYR A 321 -17.22 5.66 0.17
N GLY A 322 -16.97 4.47 -0.37
CA GLY A 322 -17.98 3.42 -0.55
C GLY A 322 -18.11 2.49 0.66
N HIS A 323 -19.34 2.14 1.05
CA HIS A 323 -19.57 1.22 2.17
C HIS A 323 -19.13 -0.22 1.87
N ASP A 324 -19.26 -0.64 0.61
CA ASP A 324 -18.80 -1.91 0.06
C ASP A 324 -18.21 -1.71 -1.35
N ASN A 325 -17.83 -2.78 -2.04
CA ASN A 325 -17.24 -2.66 -3.39
C ASN A 325 -18.25 -2.14 -4.43
N TYR A 326 -19.54 -2.39 -4.26
CA TYR A 326 -20.57 -1.92 -5.17
C TYR A 326 -20.79 -0.42 -5.00
N ASP A 327 -21.01 0.02 -3.75
CA ASP A 327 -21.18 1.43 -3.44
C ASP A 327 -19.90 2.23 -3.76
N GLN A 328 -18.71 1.61 -3.67
CA GLN A 328 -17.47 2.22 -4.16
C GLN A 328 -17.55 2.61 -5.64
N LEU A 329 -18.05 1.72 -6.50
CA LEU A 329 -18.24 2.01 -7.92
C LEU A 329 -19.28 3.12 -8.13
N VAL A 330 -20.35 3.13 -7.34
CA VAL A 330 -21.35 4.21 -7.35
C VAL A 330 -20.73 5.55 -6.95
N LYS A 331 -19.87 5.61 -5.92
CA LYS A 331 -19.17 6.85 -5.55
C LYS A 331 -18.27 7.35 -6.67
N ILE A 332 -17.59 6.45 -7.37
CA ILE A 332 -16.74 6.79 -8.52
C ILE A 332 -17.58 7.39 -9.64
N ALA A 333 -18.68 6.74 -10.03
CA ALA A 333 -19.54 7.19 -11.12
C ALA A 333 -20.26 8.52 -10.83
N LYS A 334 -20.51 8.84 -9.56
CA LYS A 334 -21.16 10.10 -9.14
C LYS A 334 -20.21 11.29 -9.03
N ALA A 335 -18.91 11.08 -9.07
CA ALA A 335 -17.99 12.20 -8.94
C ALA A 335 -18.06 13.10 -10.18
N PRO A 336 -18.19 14.42 -10.00
CA PRO A 336 -18.12 15.35 -11.11
C PRO A 336 -16.73 15.29 -11.75
N PRO A 337 -16.61 15.58 -13.06
CA PRO A 337 -15.30 15.74 -13.68
C PRO A 337 -14.50 16.78 -12.90
N VAL A 338 -13.28 16.42 -12.50
CA VAL A 338 -12.39 17.30 -11.74
C VAL A 338 -11.97 18.44 -12.65
N GLN A 339 -12.62 19.59 -12.54
CA GLN A 339 -12.14 20.82 -13.15
C GLN A 339 -10.98 21.33 -12.30
N VAL A 340 -9.77 20.86 -12.59
CA VAL A 340 -8.56 21.54 -12.10
C VAL A 340 -8.47 22.84 -12.88
N ARG A 341 -8.87 23.96 -12.25
CA ARG A 341 -8.50 25.27 -12.78
C ARG A 341 -6.98 25.34 -12.71
N VAL A 342 -6.32 25.22 -13.85
CA VAL A 342 -4.89 25.51 -13.95
C VAL A 342 -4.76 26.98 -13.56
N CYS A 343 -4.27 27.26 -12.35
CA CYS A 343 -3.84 28.61 -12.02
C CYS A 343 -2.78 28.97 -13.05
N GLN A 344 -3.07 29.96 -13.89
CA GLN A 344 -2.05 30.53 -14.77
C GLN A 344 -0.88 30.96 -13.87
N PRO A 345 0.38 30.72 -14.27
CA PRO A 345 1.51 31.19 -13.51
C PRO A 345 1.38 32.70 -13.37
N THR A 346 1.17 33.18 -12.15
CA THR A 346 1.32 34.60 -11.84
C THR A 346 2.80 34.91 -12.09
N ILE A 347 3.07 35.61 -13.18
CA ILE A 347 4.35 36.27 -13.37
C ILE A 347 4.39 37.32 -12.25
N LEU A 348 5.18 37.04 -11.21
CA LEU A 348 5.60 38.07 -10.27
C LEU A 348 6.67 38.87 -11.03
N ASP A 349 6.31 40.09 -11.40
CA ASP A 349 7.24 41.10 -11.94
C ASP A 349 8.33 41.48 -10.93
#